data_AF-A0A3N5XW48-F1
#
_entry.id   AF-A0A3N5XW48-F1
#
_cell.length_a   1.000
_cell.length_b   1.000
_cell.length_c   1.000
_cell.angle_alpha   90.00
_cell.angle_beta   90.00
_cell.angle_gamma   90.00
#
_symmetry.space_group_name_H-M   'P 1'
#
loop_
_entity.id
_entity.type
_entity.pdbx_description
1 polymer ?
#
loop_
_entity_poly.entity_id
_entity_poly.type
_entity_poly.pdbx_seq_one_letter_code
_entity_poly.pdbx_strand_id
1 'polypeptide(L)' 'MTPDVIRRLPKTDLHVHLDGSLRLPTLIGLARERHVALPADTEQGLHDLVFRTHYNNLNEYLQGFTYT' A
#
# COMPACT_ATOMS: atom_id res chain seq x y z
N MET A 1 -22.69 20.70 0.42
CA MET A 1 -21.62 20.56 1.44
C MET A 1 -20.29 20.91 0.78
N THR A 2 -19.42 21.67 1.42
CA THR A 2 -18.08 21.97 0.88
C THR A 2 -17.08 20.88 1.25
N PRO A 3 -15.96 20.73 0.52
CA PRO A 3 -14.89 19.79 0.89
C PRO A 3 -14.36 19.99 2.31
N ASP A 4 -14.34 21.23 2.81
CA ASP A 4 -13.90 21.55 4.18
C ASP A 4 -14.83 20.96 5.24
N VAL A 5 -16.14 20.96 4.99
CA VAL A 5 -17.10 20.30 5.88
C VAL A 5 -16.83 18.78 5.91
N ILE A 6 -16.63 18.15 4.74
CA ILE A 6 -16.35 16.71 4.63
C ILE A 6 -15.06 16.32 5.39
N ARG A 7 -14.01 17.14 5.28
CA ARG A 7 -12.72 16.91 5.99
C ARG A 7 -12.84 17.01 7.50
N ARG A 8 -13.75 17.82 8.04
CA ARG A 8 -13.88 18.05 9.49
C ARG A 8 -14.77 17.06 10.24
N LEU A 9 -15.71 16.39 9.55
CA LEU A 9 -16.56 15.37 10.18
C LEU A 9 -15.71 14.25 10.77
N PRO A 10 -16.06 13.59 11.89
CA PRO A 10 -15.37 12.38 12.31
C PRO A 10 -15.55 11.28 11.26
N LYS A 11 -14.47 10.55 10.92
CA LYS A 11 -14.54 9.39 10.02
C LYS A 11 -14.41 8.12 10.83
N THR A 12 -15.16 7.09 10.43
CA THR A 12 -14.93 5.72 10.84
C THR A 12 -14.44 4.94 9.63
N ASP A 13 -13.57 3.97 9.86
CA ASP A 13 -13.22 2.96 8.86
C ASP A 13 -13.75 1.62 9.36
N LEU A 14 -14.56 0.94 8.54
CA LEU A 14 -15.18 -0.34 8.89
C LEU A 14 -14.51 -1.51 8.17
N HIS A 15 -13.72 -1.22 7.13
CA HIS A 15 -13.08 -2.25 6.33
C HIS A 15 -11.75 -1.73 5.81
N VAL A 16 -10.71 -2.03 6.58
CA VAL A 16 -9.33 -1.79 6.19
C VAL A 16 -8.49 -3.02 6.48
N HIS A 17 -7.62 -3.34 5.52
CA HIS A 17 -6.64 -4.40 5.62
C HIS A 17 -5.34 -3.81 6.17
N LEU A 18 -4.86 -4.33 7.30
CA LEU A 18 -3.65 -3.82 7.95
C LEU A 18 -2.40 -4.11 7.10
N ASP A 19 -2.31 -5.33 6.58
CA ASP A 19 -1.33 -5.79 5.60
C ASP A 19 -1.33 -4.92 4.33
N GLY A 20 -2.50 -4.49 3.86
CA GLY A 20 -2.65 -3.54 2.76
C GLY A 20 -2.35 -2.07 3.09
N SER A 21 -2.03 -1.74 4.34
CA SER A 21 -1.85 -0.36 4.83
C SER A 21 -0.46 -0.08 5.41
N LEU A 22 0.51 -0.93 5.12
CA LEU A 22 1.90 -0.72 5.53
C LEU A 22 2.53 0.46 4.79
N ARG A 23 3.36 1.23 5.50
CA ARG A 23 4.13 2.32 4.88
C ARG A 23 5.29 1.72 4.08
N LEU A 24 5.49 2.16 2.84
CA LEU A 24 6.58 1.66 1.98
C LEU A 24 7.97 1.78 2.62
N PRO A 25 8.34 2.89 3.32
CA PRO A 25 9.61 2.96 4.04
C PRO A 25 9.78 1.85 5.08
N THR A 26 8.70 1.49 5.77
CA THR A 26 8.70 0.40 6.76
C THR A 26 8.88 -0.95 6.08
N LEU A 27 8.14 -1.21 5.01
CA LEU A 27 8.28 -2.43 4.21
C LEU A 27 9.72 -2.62 3.72
N ILE A 28 10.30 -1.58 3.10
CA ILE A 28 11.68 -1.59 2.59
C ILE A 28 12.68 -1.81 3.72
N GLY A 29 12.51 -1.14 4.87
CA GLY A 29 13.38 -1.30 6.03
C GLY A 29 13.37 -2.74 6.58
N LEU A 30 12.18 -3.31 6.76
CA LEU A 30 12.00 -4.68 7.25
C LEU A 30 12.54 -5.72 6.26
N ALA A 31 12.35 -5.51 4.96
CA ALA A 31 12.88 -6.40 3.93
C ALA A 31 14.41 -6.41 3.93
N ARG A 32 15.05 -5.24 4.08
CA ARG A 32 16.51 -5.12 4.23
C ARG A 32 17.02 -5.82 5.49
N GLU A 33 16.37 -5.60 6.63
CA GLU A 33 16.72 -6.23 7.91
C GLU A 33 16.65 -7.77 7.84
N ARG A 34 15.62 -8.28 7.15
CA ARG A 34 15.34 -9.73 7.06
C ARG A 34 15.91 -10.40 5.81
N HIS A 35 16.67 -9.68 5.00
CA HIS A 35 17.21 -10.16 3.73
C HIS A 35 16.14 -10.73 2.76
N VAL A 36 14.96 -10.11 2.73
CA VAL A 36 13.87 -10.45 1.81
C VAL A 36 14.03 -9.64 0.53
N ALA A 37 14.01 -10.32 -0.62
CA ALA A 37 14.06 -9.65 -1.91
C ALA A 37 12.74 -8.94 -2.22
N LEU A 38 12.82 -7.66 -2.58
CA LEU A 38 11.70 -6.88 -3.10
C LEU A 38 11.93 -6.59 -4.59
N PRO A 39 10.86 -6.38 -5.38
CA PRO A 39 10.98 -5.97 -6.78
C PRO A 39 11.69 -4.62 -6.98
N ALA A 40 11.72 -3.77 -5.96
CA ALA A 40 12.45 -2.51 -5.92
C ALA A 40 12.85 -2.14 -4.48
N ASP A 41 13.86 -1.28 -4.33
CA ASP A 41 14.38 -0.79 -3.04
C ASP A 41 14.04 0.68 -2.76
N THR A 42 13.17 1.27 -3.59
CA THR A 42 12.66 2.64 -3.48
C THR A 42 11.14 2.65 -3.49
N GLU A 43 10.53 3.65 -2.86
CA GLU A 43 9.07 3.81 -2.85
C GLU A 43 8.51 3.97 -4.27
N GLN A 44 9.18 4.75 -5.12
CA GLN A 44 8.78 4.96 -6.52
C GLN A 44 8.79 3.65 -7.30
N GLY A 45 9.86 2.85 -7.20
CA GLY A 45 9.93 1.56 -7.88
C GLY A 45 8.85 0.58 -7.41
N LEU A 46 8.50 0.59 -6.13
CA LEU A 46 7.40 -0.23 -5.61
C LEU A 46 6.03 0.26 -6.10
N HIS A 47 5.81 1.55 -6.26
CA HIS A 47 4.59 2.08 -6.88
C HIS A 47 4.46 1.70 -8.36
N ASP A 48 5.57 1.74 -9.10
CA ASP A 48 5.58 1.43 -10.52
C ASP A 48 5.37 -0.08 -10.78
N LEU A 49 5.94 -0.94 -9.92
CA LEU A 49 5.98 -2.39 -10.14
C LEU A 49 4.91 -3.18 -9.36
N VAL A 50 4.51 -2.70 -8.17
CA VAL A 50 3.70 -3.48 -7.22
C VAL A 50 2.38 -2.75 -6.87
N PHE A 51 2.47 -1.50 -6.40
CA PHE A 51 1.34 -0.72 -5.87
C PHE A 51 0.84 0.30 -6.89
N ARG A 52 0.37 -0.21 -8.03
CA ARG A 52 -0.11 0.56 -9.18
C ARG A 52 -1.45 1.22 -8.90
N THR A 53 -1.77 2.27 -9.65
CA THR A 53 -3.07 2.96 -9.55
C THR A 53 -4.23 2.17 -10.16
N HIS A 54 -3.94 1.26 -11.09
CA HIS A 54 -4.94 0.45 -11.79
C HIS A 54 -4.44 -0.99 -11.99
N TYR A 55 -5.39 -1.93 -11.95
CA TYR A 55 -5.20 -3.36 -12.18
C TYR A 55 -6.31 -3.87 -13.09
N ASN A 56 -6.06 -4.93 -13.85
CA ASN A 56 -7.06 -5.48 -14.77
C ASN A 56 -8.14 -6.27 -14.03
N ASN A 57 -7.81 -6.86 -12.88
CA ASN A 57 -8.73 -7.65 -12.07
C ASN A 57 -8.24 -7.80 -10.62
N LEU A 58 -9.09 -8.38 -9.77
CA LEU A 58 -8.80 -8.62 -8.35
C LEU A 58 -7.60 -9.55 -8.14
N ASN A 59 -7.46 -10.61 -8.94
CA ASN A 59 -6.35 -11.55 -8.76
C ASN A 59 -5.00 -10.87 -8.99
N GLU A 60 -4.92 -9.97 -9.97
CA GLU A 60 -3.73 -9.16 -10.21
C GLU A 60 -3.43 -8.21 -9.05
N TYR A 61 -4.45 -7.54 -8.49
CA TYR A 61 -4.30 -6.67 -7.32
C TYR A 61 -3.73 -7.43 -6.12
N LEU A 62 -4.23 -8.64 -5.85
CA LEU A 62 -3.81 -9.46 -4.71
C LEU A 62 -2.35 -9.93 -4.80
N GLN A 63 -1.72 -9.92 -5.97
CA GLN A 63 -0.29 -10.27 -6.09
C GLN A 63 0.61 -9.33 -5.29
N GLY A 64 0.22 -8.05 -5.13
CA GLY A 64 0.98 -7.08 -4.33
C GLY A 64 1.08 -7.41 -2.84
N PHE A 65 0.11 -8.19 -2.32
CA PHE A 65 0.06 -8.58 -0.91
C PHE A 65 1.04 -9.73 -0.58
N THR A 66 1.70 -10.33 -1.57
CA THR A 66 2.74 -11.35 -1.30
C THR A 66 3.94 -10.80 -0.54
N TYR A 67 4.07 -9.47 -0.42
CA TYR A 67 5.15 -8.77 0.26
C TYR A 67 4.75 -8.19 1.63
N THR A 68 3.50 -8.36 2.07
CA THR A 68 2.95 -7.73 3.29
C THR A 68 2.26 -8.72 4.20
#